data_AF-A0A9N9LEU5-F1
#
_entry.id   AF-A0A9N9LEU5-F1
#
_cell.length_a   1.000
_cell.length_b   1.000
_cell.length_c   1.000
_cell.angle_alpha   90.00
_cell.angle_beta   90.00
_cell.angle_gamma   90.00
#
_symmetry.space_group_name_H-M   'P 1'
#
loop_
_entity.id
_entity.type
_entity.pdbx_description
1 polymer ?
#
loop_
_entity_poly.entity_id
_entity_poly.type
_entity_poly.pdbx_seq_one_letter_code
_entity_poly.pdbx_strand_id
1 'polypeptide(L)'
;MASPPVLMVDQCWLWVIGDTVVTCFPNSWAEDVIPNNIGDPLDLLEKIVQDLNERSKYENITTSQKFATIIIDHCASNVYDLGMESNKQSDKFHFLELFYRSIREMMAAQTDLFDKFCNDSSRFQEVQLSMQKVREPNTPGTPGDITDPELEELKKELHELQQPRTGSLFDITVEITKLREIMDIQDELHMIEDVLEQQIRAILRLDDVLHFKRDNSAPDLLSKIENRRGMIAQLQADAQRPYEGANASEARSGRQQAEQATLQATLQAKQAEATTRQGTSIMLFTTVTILFLPLSTLSSIFGLNAKDLNDGNIAISVVFAYIFPLSLFIVIMAFLLVFHEGVRIFFTLYVTKALQKIHTLSGFSKFFHADRVSKWKEKLEEMRNEEAAPSGRSET
;
A
#
# COMPACT_ATOMS: atom_id res chain seq x y z
N MET A 1 -16.33 -6.76 -18.51
CA MET A 1 -16.40 -7.60 -17.29
C MET A 1 -17.86 -7.81 -16.99
N ALA A 2 -18.33 -9.06 -16.91
CA ALA A 2 -19.68 -9.33 -16.44
C ALA A 2 -19.80 -8.87 -14.99
N SER A 3 -20.93 -8.30 -14.60
CA SER A 3 -21.21 -7.98 -13.20
C SER A 3 -21.10 -9.24 -12.35
N PRO A 4 -20.53 -9.16 -11.12
CA PRO A 4 -20.45 -10.31 -10.23
C PRO A 4 -21.87 -10.83 -9.95
N PRO A 5 -22.09 -12.15 -9.93
CA PRO A 5 -23.38 -12.72 -9.58
C PRO A 5 -23.71 -12.35 -8.13
N VAL A 6 -24.92 -11.84 -7.89
CA VAL A 6 -25.40 -11.47 -6.57
C VAL A 6 -26.43 -12.50 -6.14
N LEU A 7 -26.22 -13.14 -4.98
CA LEU A 7 -27.28 -13.90 -4.33
C LEU A 7 -28.16 -12.94 -3.55
N MET A 8 -29.45 -12.95 -3.85
CA MET A 8 -30.43 -12.19 -3.11
C MET A 8 -31.29 -13.14 -2.29
N VAL A 9 -31.48 -12.82 -1.00
CA VAL A 9 -32.32 -13.59 -0.08
C VAL A 9 -33.59 -12.80 0.19
N ASP A 10 -34.72 -13.36 -0.24
CA ASP A 10 -36.04 -12.74 -0.05
C ASP A 10 -36.76 -13.25 1.20
N GLN A 11 -37.82 -12.54 1.58
CA GLN A 11 -38.67 -12.89 2.72
C GLN A 11 -39.91 -13.65 2.24
N CYS A 12 -40.22 -14.76 2.93
CA CYS A 12 -41.49 -15.48 2.76
C CYS A 12 -42.45 -15.12 3.89
N TRP A 13 -43.64 -14.67 3.51
CA TRP A 13 -44.76 -14.46 4.45
C TRP A 13 -45.77 -15.59 4.26
N LEU A 14 -46.13 -16.27 5.36
CA LEU A 14 -47.01 -17.42 5.33
C LEU A 14 -48.03 -17.35 6.47
N TRP A 15 -49.31 -17.43 6.14
CA TRP A 15 -50.40 -17.51 7.10
C TRP A 15 -51.26 -18.75 6.83
N VAL A 16 -51.53 -19.52 7.87
CA VAL A 16 -52.45 -20.67 7.81
C VAL A 16 -53.70 -20.30 8.60
N ILE A 17 -54.83 -20.18 7.91
CA ILE A 17 -56.13 -19.77 8.47
C ILE A 17 -57.14 -20.89 8.18
N GLY A 18 -57.32 -21.80 9.14
CA GLY A 18 -58.15 -23.00 8.94
C GLY A 18 -57.59 -23.84 7.79
N ASP A 19 -58.40 -24.04 6.75
CA ASP A 19 -58.02 -24.81 5.55
C ASP A 19 -57.39 -23.93 4.45
N THR A 20 -57.21 -22.63 4.68
CA THR A 20 -56.65 -21.69 3.70
C THR A 20 -55.21 -21.34 4.05
N VAL A 21 -54.31 -21.42 3.06
CA VAL A 21 -52.93 -20.94 3.16
C VAL A 21 -52.80 -19.68 2.32
N VAL A 22 -52.32 -18.60 2.92
CA VAL A 22 -52.01 -17.34 2.24
C VAL A 22 -50.50 -17.15 2.27
N THR A 23 -49.88 -16.97 1.11
CA THR A 23 -48.45 -16.72 0.96
C THR A 23 -48.21 -15.64 -0.08
N CYS A 24 -47.07 -14.96 0.01
CA CYS A 24 -46.65 -13.96 -0.96
C CYS A 24 -45.25 -14.31 -1.46
N PHE A 25 -45.08 -14.36 -2.78
CA PHE A 25 -43.78 -14.52 -3.43
C PHE A 25 -43.45 -13.23 -4.18
N PRO A 26 -42.28 -12.61 -3.92
CA PRO A 26 -41.82 -11.50 -4.73
C PRO A 26 -41.54 -11.97 -6.17
N ASN A 27 -41.70 -11.08 -7.14
CA ASN A 27 -41.29 -11.35 -8.51
C ASN A 27 -39.78 -11.58 -8.56
N SER A 28 -39.35 -12.46 -9.46
CA SER A 28 -37.94 -12.63 -9.73
C SER A 28 -37.33 -11.35 -10.30
N TRP A 29 -36.19 -10.96 -9.74
CA TRP A 29 -35.38 -9.86 -10.27
C TRP A 29 -34.73 -10.19 -11.62
N ALA A 30 -34.86 -11.44 -12.07
CA ALA A 30 -34.33 -11.90 -13.35
C ALA A 30 -35.25 -11.62 -14.55
N GLU A 31 -36.49 -11.13 -14.33
CA GLU A 31 -37.44 -10.76 -15.42
C GLU A 31 -36.84 -9.74 -16.41
N ASP A 32 -35.91 -8.88 -15.96
CA ASP A 32 -35.27 -7.87 -16.82
C ASP A 32 -34.05 -8.40 -17.61
N VAL A 33 -33.55 -9.61 -17.30
CA VAL A 33 -32.25 -10.11 -17.79
C VAL A 33 -32.37 -11.41 -18.59
N ILE A 34 -33.34 -12.28 -18.28
CA ILE A 34 -33.52 -13.57 -18.96
C ILE A 34 -34.54 -13.41 -20.10
N PRO A 35 -34.22 -13.75 -21.36
CA PRO A 35 -35.19 -13.68 -22.45
C PRO A 35 -36.37 -14.62 -22.17
N ASN A 36 -37.59 -14.11 -22.34
CA ASN A 36 -38.92 -14.74 -22.08
C ASN A 36 -39.16 -16.20 -22.52
N ASN A 37 -38.21 -16.83 -23.22
CA ASN A 37 -38.28 -18.22 -23.68
C ASN A 37 -37.56 -19.24 -22.77
N ILE A 38 -36.80 -18.77 -21.77
CA ILE A 38 -36.14 -19.64 -20.78
C ILE A 38 -36.79 -19.26 -19.45
N GLY A 39 -37.82 -20.00 -19.02
CA GLY A 39 -38.48 -19.77 -17.73
C GLY A 39 -37.45 -19.69 -16.60
N ASP A 40 -37.68 -18.82 -15.62
CA ASP A 40 -36.72 -18.58 -14.56
C ASP A 40 -36.60 -19.82 -13.66
N PRO A 41 -35.45 -20.52 -13.65
CA PRO A 41 -35.27 -21.69 -12.80
C PRO A 41 -35.31 -21.37 -11.31
N LEU A 42 -35.29 -20.09 -10.90
CA LEU A 42 -35.38 -19.64 -9.52
C LEU A 42 -36.79 -19.14 -9.14
N ASP A 43 -37.77 -19.13 -10.04
CA ASP A 43 -39.14 -18.74 -9.69
C ASP A 43 -39.80 -19.80 -8.78
N LEU A 44 -39.97 -19.43 -7.52
CA LEU A 44 -40.61 -20.25 -6.49
C LEU A 44 -42.08 -20.52 -6.80
N LEU A 45 -42.80 -19.53 -7.34
CA LEU A 45 -44.22 -19.65 -7.61
C LEU A 45 -44.45 -20.65 -8.75
N GLU A 46 -43.69 -20.51 -9.84
CA GLU A 46 -43.79 -21.41 -11.00
C GLU A 46 -43.51 -22.87 -10.59
N LYS A 47 -42.48 -23.10 -9.77
CA LYS A 47 -42.18 -24.44 -9.23
C LYS A 47 -43.28 -25.01 -8.35
N ILE A 48 -43.82 -24.21 -7.43
CA ILE A 48 -44.91 -24.67 -6.56
C ILE A 48 -46.15 -24.99 -7.39
N VAL A 49 -46.46 -24.16 -8.40
CA VAL A 49 -47.59 -24.40 -9.31
C VAL A 49 -47.36 -25.65 -10.17
N GLN A 50 -46.14 -25.88 -10.64
CA GLN A 50 -45.78 -27.09 -11.37
C GLN A 50 -45.98 -28.34 -10.49
N ASP A 51 -45.51 -28.30 -9.24
CA ASP A 51 -45.68 -29.38 -8.27
C ASP A 51 -47.15 -29.63 -7.93
N LEU A 52 -47.98 -28.59 -7.90
CA LEU A 52 -49.42 -28.72 -7.72
C LEU A 52 -50.14 -29.33 -8.94
N ASN A 53 -49.60 -29.15 -10.13
CA ASN A 53 -50.14 -29.77 -11.35
C ASN A 53 -49.78 -31.26 -11.46
N GLU A 54 -48.76 -31.72 -10.72
CA GLU A 54 -48.40 -33.13 -10.65
C GLU A 54 -49.37 -33.92 -9.74
N ARG A 55 -50.12 -34.83 -10.36
CA ARG A 55 -51.19 -35.59 -9.68
C ARG A 55 -50.70 -36.38 -8.46
N SER A 56 -49.47 -36.90 -8.51
CA SER A 56 -48.81 -37.62 -7.41
C SER A 56 -48.50 -36.74 -6.21
N LYS A 57 -48.16 -35.46 -6.43
CA LYS A 57 -47.86 -34.50 -5.36
C LYS A 57 -49.13 -33.89 -4.79
N TYR A 58 -50.09 -33.53 -5.64
CA TYR A 58 -51.41 -33.01 -5.23
C TYR A 58 -52.17 -33.98 -4.32
N GLU A 59 -52.18 -35.28 -4.62
CA GLU A 59 -52.87 -36.29 -3.80
C GLU A 59 -52.27 -36.43 -2.39
N ASN A 60 -51.02 -36.01 -2.18
CA ASN A 60 -50.37 -36.02 -0.88
C ASN A 60 -50.70 -34.77 -0.03
N ILE A 61 -51.35 -33.75 -0.60
CA ILE A 61 -51.70 -32.50 0.08
C ILE A 61 -53.11 -32.63 0.69
N THR A 62 -53.18 -33.24 1.87
CA THR A 62 -54.46 -33.49 2.55
C THR A 62 -54.90 -32.37 3.48
N THR A 63 -53.96 -31.53 3.94
CA THR A 63 -54.24 -30.49 4.94
C THR A 63 -53.46 -29.21 4.64
N SER A 64 -54.00 -28.06 5.06
CA SER A 64 -53.37 -26.75 4.88
C SER A 64 -51.99 -26.66 5.53
N GLN A 65 -51.75 -27.32 6.66
CA GLN A 65 -50.43 -27.37 7.30
C GLN A 65 -49.41 -28.11 6.44
N LYS A 66 -49.82 -29.18 5.74
CA LYS A 66 -48.93 -29.94 4.87
C LYS A 66 -48.56 -29.15 3.62
N PHE A 67 -49.52 -28.37 3.10
CA PHE A 67 -49.24 -27.43 2.02
C PHE A 67 -48.26 -26.33 2.45
N ALA A 68 -48.44 -25.79 3.66
CA ALA A 68 -47.49 -24.84 4.26
C ALA A 68 -46.07 -25.43 4.39
N THR A 69 -45.93 -26.70 4.76
CA THR A 69 -44.63 -27.38 4.81
C THR A 69 -43.97 -27.48 3.44
N ILE A 70 -44.74 -27.79 2.40
CA ILE A 70 -44.22 -27.85 1.02
C ILE A 70 -43.71 -26.49 0.58
N ILE A 71 -44.49 -25.42 0.80
CA ILE A 71 -44.06 -24.05 0.47
C ILE A 71 -42.73 -23.73 1.15
N ILE A 72 -42.57 -24.08 2.42
CA ILE A 72 -41.33 -23.81 3.18
C ILE A 72 -40.18 -24.68 2.70
N ASP A 73 -40.42 -25.95 2.34
CA ASP A 73 -39.40 -26.82 1.76
C ASP A 73 -38.88 -26.24 0.43
N HIS A 74 -39.76 -25.72 -0.41
CA HIS A 74 -39.36 -25.01 -1.62
C HIS A 74 -38.58 -23.72 -1.30
N CYS A 75 -39.05 -22.88 -0.36
CA CYS A 75 -38.33 -21.67 0.03
C CYS A 75 -36.92 -21.96 0.58
N ALA A 76 -36.75 -23.03 1.34
CA ALA A 76 -35.46 -23.43 1.89
C ALA A 76 -34.54 -24.10 0.84
N SER A 77 -35.12 -24.73 -0.19
CA SER A 77 -34.40 -25.64 -1.11
C SER A 77 -34.16 -25.08 -2.51
N ASN A 78 -34.83 -23.99 -2.90
CA ASN A 78 -34.85 -23.49 -4.28
C ASN A 78 -33.47 -23.18 -4.89
N VAL A 79 -32.52 -22.70 -4.08
CA VAL A 79 -31.15 -22.34 -4.52
C VAL A 79 -30.20 -23.55 -4.51
N TYR A 80 -30.51 -24.59 -3.74
CA TYR A 80 -29.61 -25.72 -3.47
C TYR A 80 -30.00 -27.00 -4.23
N ASP A 81 -31.27 -27.21 -4.53
CA ASP A 81 -31.80 -28.49 -5.07
C ASP A 81 -32.01 -28.47 -6.59
N LEU A 82 -31.49 -27.46 -7.31
CA LEU A 82 -31.59 -27.30 -8.78
C LEU A 82 -31.02 -28.48 -9.61
N GLY A 83 -30.43 -29.48 -8.96
CA GLY A 83 -29.84 -30.67 -9.58
C GLY A 83 -30.68 -31.95 -9.56
N MET A 84 -31.85 -32.01 -8.93
CA MET A 84 -32.60 -33.28 -8.78
C MET A 84 -33.58 -33.60 -9.93
N GLU A 85 -33.75 -32.74 -10.93
CA GLU A 85 -34.51 -33.06 -12.14
C GLU A 85 -33.63 -33.11 -13.40
N SER A 86 -33.25 -34.34 -13.74
CA SER A 86 -32.56 -34.75 -14.95
C SER A 86 -33.31 -34.32 -16.22
N ASN A 87 -32.72 -33.42 -17.02
CA ASN A 87 -32.40 -33.70 -18.43
C ASN A 87 -31.65 -32.54 -19.11
N LYS A 88 -30.60 -32.91 -19.85
CA LYS A 88 -29.93 -32.18 -20.95
C LYS A 88 -29.39 -30.77 -20.67
N GLN A 89 -28.05 -30.71 -20.69
CA GLN A 89 -27.31 -29.72 -21.47
C GLN A 89 -27.55 -28.24 -21.12
N SER A 90 -27.44 -27.88 -19.85
CA SER A 90 -27.11 -26.52 -19.46
C SER A 90 -26.23 -26.63 -18.23
N ASP A 91 -25.07 -25.97 -18.25
CA ASP A 91 -24.20 -25.76 -17.09
C ASP A 91 -24.99 -24.97 -16.04
N LYS A 92 -25.87 -25.66 -15.30
CA LYS A 92 -26.82 -25.06 -14.37
C LYS A 92 -26.09 -24.70 -13.09
N PHE A 93 -26.05 -23.40 -12.80
CA PHE A 93 -25.56 -22.75 -11.59
C PHE A 93 -25.76 -23.58 -10.30
N HIS A 94 -24.77 -24.38 -9.91
CA HIS A 94 -24.64 -24.78 -8.51
C HIS A 94 -24.03 -23.60 -7.78
N PHE A 95 -24.84 -22.90 -6.97
CA PHE A 95 -24.39 -21.75 -6.19
C PHE A 95 -23.11 -22.04 -5.40
N LEU A 96 -23.03 -23.21 -4.76
CA LEU A 96 -21.84 -23.65 -4.01
C LEU A 96 -20.63 -23.95 -4.91
N GLU A 97 -20.85 -24.32 -6.17
CA GLU A 97 -19.77 -24.54 -7.14
C GLU A 97 -19.06 -23.23 -7.50
N LEU A 98 -19.76 -22.09 -7.46
CA LEU A 98 -19.13 -20.77 -7.61
C LEU A 98 -18.10 -20.52 -6.52
N PHE A 99 -18.46 -20.75 -5.24
CA PHE A 99 -17.53 -20.63 -4.12
C PHE A 99 -16.38 -21.61 -4.24
N TYR A 100 -16.66 -22.86 -4.58
CA TYR A 100 -15.63 -23.89 -4.78
C TYR A 100 -14.64 -23.50 -5.87
N ARG A 101 -15.14 -22.96 -6.99
CA ARG A 101 -14.32 -22.47 -8.09
C ARG A 101 -13.48 -21.27 -7.68
N SER A 102 -14.07 -20.28 -7.03
CA SER A 102 -13.34 -19.10 -6.53
C SER A 102 -12.23 -19.50 -5.56
N ILE A 103 -12.53 -20.34 -4.57
CA ILE A 103 -11.52 -20.85 -3.63
C ILE A 103 -10.40 -21.60 -4.36
N ARG A 104 -10.74 -22.43 -5.36
CA ARG A 104 -9.75 -23.16 -6.17
C ARG A 104 -8.86 -22.24 -7.00
N GLU A 105 -9.44 -21.26 -7.68
CA GLU A 105 -8.69 -20.27 -8.46
C GLU A 105 -7.74 -19.47 -7.56
N MET A 106 -8.19 -19.14 -6.35
CA MET A 106 -7.40 -18.46 -5.33
C MET A 106 -6.26 -19.31 -4.78
N MET A 107 -6.51 -20.57 -4.45
CA MET A 107 -5.47 -21.52 -4.03
C MET A 107 -4.42 -21.71 -5.12
N ALA A 108 -4.84 -21.81 -6.38
CA ALA A 108 -3.91 -21.93 -7.51
C ALA A 108 -3.05 -20.67 -7.67
N ALA A 109 -3.67 -19.48 -7.60
CA ALA A 109 -2.95 -18.21 -7.68
C ALA A 109 -1.94 -18.03 -6.54
N GLN A 110 -2.31 -18.38 -5.31
CA GLN A 110 -1.40 -18.32 -4.17
C GLN A 110 -0.24 -19.33 -4.31
N THR A 111 -0.51 -20.53 -4.83
CA THR A 111 0.53 -21.53 -5.09
C THR A 111 1.53 -21.00 -6.12
N ASP A 112 1.05 -20.43 -7.22
CA ASP A 112 1.92 -19.81 -8.25
C ASP A 112 2.76 -18.66 -7.69
N LEU A 113 2.17 -17.79 -6.86
CA LEU A 113 2.92 -16.73 -6.17
C LEU A 113 3.98 -17.30 -5.21
N PHE A 114 3.65 -18.38 -4.49
CA PHE A 114 4.57 -19.03 -3.57
C PHE A 114 5.74 -19.71 -4.31
N ASP A 115 5.48 -20.37 -5.43
CA ASP A 115 6.50 -21.00 -6.26
C ASP A 115 7.44 -19.95 -6.89
N LYS A 116 6.88 -18.85 -7.41
CA LYS A 116 7.66 -17.71 -7.89
C LYS A 116 8.56 -17.16 -6.80
N PHE A 117 8.03 -16.96 -5.59
CA PHE A 117 8.81 -16.52 -4.45
C PHE A 117 9.95 -17.49 -4.11
N CYS A 118 9.68 -18.80 -4.06
CA CYS A 118 10.72 -19.79 -3.75
C CYS A 118 11.85 -19.76 -4.78
N ASN A 119 11.50 -19.61 -6.06
CA ASN A 119 12.48 -19.49 -7.14
C ASN A 119 13.30 -18.19 -7.03
N ASP A 120 12.63 -17.05 -6.87
CA ASP A 120 13.30 -15.75 -6.79
C ASP A 120 14.16 -15.62 -5.52
N SER A 121 13.72 -16.19 -4.40
CA SER A 121 14.50 -16.25 -3.16
C SER A 121 15.75 -17.11 -3.33
N SER A 122 15.64 -18.24 -4.03
CA SER A 122 16.78 -19.13 -4.29
C SER A 122 17.81 -18.44 -5.19
N ARG A 123 17.34 -17.77 -6.25
CA ARG A 123 18.18 -16.98 -7.16
C ARG A 123 18.87 -15.82 -6.43
N PHE A 124 18.12 -15.09 -5.60
CA PHE A 124 18.68 -14.00 -4.80
C PHE A 124 19.81 -14.49 -3.88
N GLN A 125 19.61 -15.62 -3.21
CA GLN A 125 20.62 -16.21 -2.34
C GLN A 125 21.85 -16.68 -3.13
N GLU A 126 21.67 -17.27 -4.31
CA GLU A 126 22.76 -17.70 -5.18
C GLU A 126 23.61 -16.51 -5.67
N VAL A 127 22.95 -15.45 -6.17
CA VAL A 127 23.60 -14.21 -6.62
C VAL A 127 24.33 -13.51 -5.46
N GLN A 128 23.78 -13.56 -4.25
CA GLN A 128 24.43 -12.98 -3.08
C GLN A 128 25.68 -13.78 -2.66
N LEU A 129 25.63 -15.11 -2.73
CA LEU A 129 26.77 -15.98 -2.43
C LEU A 129 27.89 -15.84 -3.47
N SER A 130 27.56 -15.74 -4.76
CA SER A 130 28.55 -15.51 -5.81
C SER A 130 29.20 -14.14 -5.67
N MET A 131 28.44 -13.08 -5.38
CA MET A 131 28.97 -11.76 -5.03
C MET A 131 29.90 -11.77 -3.80
N GLN A 132 29.58 -12.58 -2.77
CA GLN A 132 30.44 -12.71 -1.59
C GLN A 132 31.76 -13.41 -1.92
N LYS A 133 31.74 -14.48 -2.75
CA LYS A 133 32.95 -15.16 -3.23
C LYS A 133 33.85 -14.25 -4.06
N VAL A 134 33.30 -13.33 -4.85
CA VAL A 134 34.10 -12.32 -5.58
C VAL A 134 34.74 -11.32 -4.63
N ARG A 135 34.09 -11.01 -3.50
CA ARG A 135 34.54 -9.99 -2.55
C ARG A 135 35.60 -10.48 -1.56
N GLU A 136 35.73 -11.79 -1.34
CA GLU A 136 36.83 -12.34 -0.54
C GLU A 136 38.15 -12.34 -1.35
N PRO A 137 39.17 -11.55 -0.95
CA PRO A 137 40.45 -11.57 -1.62
C PRO A 137 41.21 -12.84 -1.23
N ASN A 138 41.35 -13.76 -2.20
CA ASN A 138 42.37 -14.81 -2.27
C ASN A 138 42.41 -15.84 -1.12
N THR A 139 41.86 -17.04 -1.39
CA THR A 139 42.51 -18.27 -0.91
C THR A 139 43.71 -18.54 -1.83
N PRO A 140 44.93 -18.76 -1.32
CA PRO A 140 46.10 -18.97 -2.18
C PRO A 140 46.02 -20.37 -2.81
N GLY A 141 45.62 -20.46 -4.08
CA GLY A 141 45.73 -21.71 -4.82
C GLY A 141 44.81 -21.95 -6.02
N THR A 142 43.94 -21.03 -6.45
CA THR A 142 43.08 -21.28 -7.62
C THR A 142 43.00 -20.05 -8.53
N PRO A 143 43.33 -20.15 -9.83
CA PRO A 143 43.10 -19.08 -10.78
C PRO A 143 41.60 -19.09 -11.15
N GLY A 144 40.90 -18.02 -10.78
CA GLY A 144 39.51 -17.77 -11.15
C GLY A 144 39.36 -16.29 -11.52
N ASP A 145 39.74 -15.99 -12.76
CA ASP A 145 39.58 -14.72 -13.44
C ASP A 145 38.09 -14.50 -13.72
N ILE A 146 37.39 -13.77 -12.84
CA ILE A 146 36.05 -13.27 -13.15
C ILE A 146 36.27 -11.95 -13.89
N THR A 147 35.92 -11.93 -15.17
CA THR A 147 36.07 -10.74 -16.01
C THR A 147 35.11 -9.63 -15.52
N ASP A 148 35.54 -8.37 -15.49
CA ASP A 148 34.71 -7.19 -15.15
C ASP A 148 33.26 -7.22 -15.70
N PRO A 149 32.98 -7.68 -16.95
CA PRO A 149 31.62 -7.84 -17.45
C PRO A 149 30.72 -8.82 -16.65
N GLU A 150 31.26 -9.92 -16.14
CA GLU A 150 30.49 -10.94 -15.40
C GLU A 150 30.06 -10.41 -14.01
N LEU A 151 30.92 -9.58 -13.39
CA LEU A 151 30.60 -8.90 -12.14
C LEU A 151 29.52 -7.82 -12.32
N GLU A 152 29.54 -7.08 -13.42
CA GLU A 152 28.51 -6.09 -13.73
C GLU A 152 27.17 -6.74 -14.08
N GLU A 153 27.17 -7.93 -14.72
CA GLU A 153 25.96 -8.71 -14.98
C GLU A 153 25.33 -9.21 -13.67
N LEU A 154 26.13 -9.73 -12.74
CA LEU A 154 25.66 -10.12 -11.41
C LEU A 154 25.08 -8.94 -10.61
N LYS A 155 25.74 -7.78 -10.65
CA LYS A 155 25.24 -6.56 -9.98
C LYS A 155 23.92 -6.11 -10.59
N LYS A 156 23.78 -6.20 -11.91
CA LYS A 156 22.55 -5.87 -12.62
C LYS A 156 21.43 -6.82 -12.23
N GLU A 157 21.69 -8.14 -12.20
CA GLU A 157 20.72 -9.15 -11.79
C GLU A 157 20.28 -8.97 -10.33
N LEU A 158 21.23 -8.71 -9.41
CA LEU A 158 20.92 -8.39 -8.02
C LEU A 158 20.07 -7.13 -7.90
N HIS A 159 20.41 -6.09 -8.68
CA HIS A 159 19.66 -4.85 -8.68
C HIS A 159 18.25 -5.02 -9.24
N GLU A 160 18.06 -5.84 -10.28
CA GLU A 160 16.75 -6.18 -10.84
C GLU A 160 15.89 -6.95 -9.83
N LEU A 161 16.47 -7.90 -9.08
CA LEU A 161 15.78 -8.62 -8.01
C LEU A 161 15.44 -7.72 -6.80
N GLN A 162 16.23 -6.69 -6.54
CA GLN A 162 15.97 -5.71 -5.45
C GLN A 162 14.96 -4.62 -5.83
N GLN A 163 14.77 -4.35 -7.12
CA GLN A 163 13.88 -3.27 -7.53
C GLN A 163 12.41 -3.60 -7.19
N PRO A 164 11.64 -2.62 -6.70
CA PRO A 164 10.20 -2.74 -6.49
C PRO A 164 9.48 -2.64 -7.84
N ARG A 165 9.65 -3.63 -8.71
CA ARG A 165 8.76 -3.85 -9.85
C ARG A 165 7.57 -4.70 -9.40
N THR A 166 6.43 -4.51 -10.05
CA THR A 166 5.24 -5.33 -9.82
C THR A 166 5.57 -6.81 -10.04
N GLY A 167 5.39 -7.64 -9.02
CA GLY A 167 5.77 -9.06 -9.04
C GLY A 167 7.24 -9.36 -8.70
N SER A 168 7.98 -8.39 -8.14
CA SER A 168 9.31 -8.61 -7.54
C SER A 168 9.22 -9.42 -6.24
N LEU A 169 10.33 -10.04 -5.81
CA LEU A 169 10.47 -10.81 -4.57
C LEU A 169 9.87 -10.10 -3.34
N PHE A 170 9.87 -8.77 -3.36
CA PHE A 170 9.43 -7.90 -2.26
C PHE A 170 8.08 -7.20 -2.50
N ASP A 171 7.40 -7.46 -3.63
CA ASP A 171 6.07 -6.89 -3.88
C ASP A 171 4.95 -7.80 -3.34
N ILE A 172 4.51 -7.48 -2.13
CA ILE A 172 3.42 -8.18 -1.45
C ILE A 172 2.02 -7.68 -1.85
N THR A 173 1.91 -6.69 -2.74
CA THR A 173 0.62 -6.04 -3.05
C THR A 173 -0.36 -7.03 -3.68
N VAL A 174 0.13 -7.90 -4.57
CA VAL A 174 -0.67 -8.95 -5.22
C VAL A 174 -1.14 -9.98 -4.19
N GLU A 175 -0.25 -10.40 -3.29
CA GLU A 175 -0.55 -11.35 -2.22
C GLU A 175 -1.60 -10.77 -1.24
N ILE A 176 -1.45 -9.52 -0.81
CA ILE A 176 -2.44 -8.83 0.06
C ILE A 176 -3.80 -8.73 -0.63
N THR A 177 -3.82 -8.40 -1.92
CA THR A 177 -5.08 -8.31 -2.68
C THR A 177 -5.77 -9.68 -2.72
N LYS A 178 -4.99 -10.75 -2.89
CA LYS A 178 -5.51 -12.12 -2.88
C LYS A 178 -5.98 -12.54 -1.49
N LEU A 179 -5.28 -12.18 -0.42
CA LEU A 179 -5.74 -12.43 0.95
C LEU A 179 -7.03 -11.68 1.28
N ARG A 180 -7.21 -10.46 0.76
CA ARG A 180 -8.48 -9.73 0.89
C ARG A 180 -9.64 -10.47 0.22
N GLU A 181 -9.43 -10.97 -1.00
CA GLU A 181 -10.44 -11.75 -1.72
C GLU A 181 -10.86 -13.02 -0.97
N ILE A 182 -9.93 -13.66 -0.24
CA ILE A 182 -10.26 -14.79 0.64
C ILE A 182 -11.08 -14.34 1.87
N MET A 183 -10.74 -13.20 2.48
CA MET A 183 -11.54 -12.65 3.59
C MET A 183 -12.97 -12.37 3.13
N ASP A 184 -13.12 -11.77 1.95
CA ASP A 184 -14.44 -11.48 1.37
C ASP A 184 -15.25 -12.78 1.16
N ILE A 185 -14.63 -13.84 0.63
CA ILE A 185 -15.26 -15.17 0.49
C ILE A 185 -15.66 -15.75 1.86
N GLN A 186 -14.82 -15.61 2.89
CA GLN A 186 -15.16 -16.10 4.23
C GLN A 186 -16.33 -15.35 4.84
N ASP A 187 -16.37 -14.02 4.69
CA ASP A 187 -17.47 -13.19 5.18
C ASP A 187 -18.78 -13.55 4.44
N GLU A 188 -18.74 -13.78 3.12
CA GLU A 188 -19.89 -14.25 2.34
C GLU A 188 -20.40 -15.62 2.80
N LEU A 189 -19.50 -16.58 3.05
CA LEU A 189 -19.87 -17.89 3.58
C LEU A 189 -20.47 -17.80 4.98
N HIS A 190 -19.94 -16.92 5.84
CA HIS A 190 -20.49 -16.66 7.17
C HIS A 190 -21.90 -16.05 7.10
N MET A 191 -22.14 -15.09 6.20
CA MET A 191 -23.48 -14.54 5.99
C MET A 191 -24.49 -15.61 5.57
N ILE A 192 -24.07 -16.57 4.73
CA ILE A 192 -24.93 -17.69 4.33
C ILE A 192 -25.24 -18.61 5.51
N GLU A 193 -24.23 -18.90 6.35
CA GLU A 193 -24.42 -19.67 7.58
C GLU A 193 -25.44 -19.00 8.52
N ASP A 194 -25.33 -17.69 8.72
CA ASP A 194 -26.28 -16.91 9.53
C ASP A 194 -27.73 -17.03 9.00
N VAL A 195 -27.91 -17.03 7.68
CA VAL A 195 -29.22 -17.23 7.05
C VAL A 195 -29.74 -18.65 7.30
N LEU A 196 -28.89 -19.68 7.14
CA LEU A 196 -29.27 -21.07 7.42
C LEU A 196 -29.66 -21.25 8.89
N GLU A 197 -28.98 -20.61 9.84
CA GLU A 197 -29.36 -20.62 11.25
C GLU A 197 -30.71 -19.95 11.50
N GLN A 198 -31.01 -18.86 10.81
CA GLN A 198 -32.32 -18.23 10.87
C GLN A 198 -33.42 -19.15 10.34
N GLN A 199 -33.16 -19.85 9.23
CA GLN A 199 -34.09 -20.82 8.66
C GLN A 199 -34.35 -22.00 9.62
N ILE A 200 -33.31 -22.58 10.23
CA ILE A 200 -33.45 -23.64 11.24
C ILE A 200 -34.34 -23.15 12.39
N ARG A 201 -34.08 -21.96 12.92
CA ARG A 201 -34.88 -21.39 14.02
C ARG A 201 -36.34 -21.16 13.62
N ALA A 202 -36.59 -20.70 12.40
CA ALA A 202 -37.95 -20.49 11.89
C ALA A 202 -38.71 -21.83 11.77
N ILE A 203 -38.06 -22.86 11.24
CA ILE A 203 -38.64 -24.20 11.07
C ILE A 203 -38.94 -24.85 12.42
N LEU A 204 -38.02 -24.76 13.39
CA LEU A 204 -38.24 -25.29 14.74
C LEU A 204 -39.43 -24.62 15.44
N ARG A 205 -39.57 -23.30 15.30
CA ARG A 205 -40.73 -22.57 15.82
C ARG A 205 -42.02 -22.99 15.14
N LEU A 206 -41.95 -23.25 13.83
CA LEU A 206 -43.12 -23.68 13.08
C LEU A 206 -43.55 -25.10 13.46
N ASP A 207 -42.61 -26.01 13.72
CA ASP A 207 -42.90 -27.35 14.25
C ASP A 207 -43.66 -27.31 15.59
N ASP A 208 -43.30 -26.37 16.46
CA ASP A 208 -44.00 -26.17 17.74
C ASP A 208 -45.45 -25.69 17.52
N VAL A 209 -45.65 -24.73 16.59
CA VAL A 209 -46.97 -24.13 16.31
C VAL A 209 -47.90 -25.07 15.53
N LEU A 210 -47.37 -25.80 14.55
CA LEU A 210 -48.17 -26.66 13.66
C LEU A 210 -48.20 -28.13 14.12
N HIS A 211 -47.51 -28.47 15.22
CA HIS A 211 -47.43 -29.82 15.78
C HIS A 211 -47.07 -30.89 14.72
N PHE A 212 -46.02 -30.64 13.92
CA PHE A 212 -45.63 -31.54 12.82
C PHE A 212 -45.08 -32.90 13.28
N LYS A 213 -45.03 -33.20 14.59
CA LYS A 213 -44.64 -34.50 15.20
C LYS A 213 -45.25 -35.76 14.59
N ARG A 214 -46.29 -35.65 13.76
CA ARG A 214 -47.00 -36.78 13.16
C ARG A 214 -46.64 -37.04 11.69
N ASP A 215 -46.03 -36.08 10.98
CA ASP A 215 -45.55 -36.23 9.60
C ASP A 215 -44.02 -35.98 9.62
N ASN A 216 -43.21 -36.94 9.16
CA ASN A 216 -41.73 -36.87 9.15
C ASN A 216 -41.14 -35.72 8.29
N SER A 217 -41.93 -34.73 7.89
CA SER A 217 -41.56 -33.64 7.00
C SER A 217 -40.69 -32.57 7.68
N ALA A 218 -40.94 -32.23 8.95
CA ALA A 218 -40.09 -31.30 9.71
C ALA A 218 -38.66 -31.84 9.94
N PRO A 219 -38.45 -33.10 10.39
CA PRO A 219 -37.10 -33.64 10.54
C PRO A 219 -36.37 -33.83 9.21
N ASP A 220 -37.08 -34.16 8.12
CA ASP A 220 -36.48 -34.24 6.77
C ASP A 220 -35.94 -32.87 6.33
N LEU A 221 -36.75 -31.82 6.45
CA LEU A 221 -36.36 -30.45 6.14
C LEU A 221 -35.16 -29.98 6.98
N LEU A 222 -35.17 -30.25 8.29
CA LEU A 222 -34.06 -29.94 9.17
C LEU A 222 -32.78 -30.67 8.74
N SER A 223 -32.87 -31.96 8.41
CA SER A 223 -31.71 -32.73 7.96
C SER A 223 -31.10 -32.19 6.66
N LYS A 224 -31.94 -31.73 5.71
CA LYS A 224 -31.46 -31.07 4.47
C LYS A 224 -30.68 -29.79 4.79
N ILE A 225 -31.19 -28.96 5.69
CA ILE A 225 -30.55 -27.69 6.06
C ILE A 225 -29.27 -27.95 6.88
N GLU A 226 -29.26 -28.95 7.75
CA GLU A 226 -28.06 -29.35 8.48
C GLU A 226 -26.97 -29.90 7.56
N ASN A 227 -27.33 -30.69 6.55
CA ASN A 227 -26.40 -31.13 5.51
C ASN A 227 -25.82 -29.93 4.74
N ARG A 228 -26.65 -28.92 4.41
CA ARG A 228 -26.20 -27.68 3.77
C ARG A 228 -25.25 -26.88 4.66
N ARG A 229 -25.55 -26.73 5.94
CA ARG A 229 -24.62 -26.12 6.92
C ARG A 229 -23.29 -26.87 6.97
N GLY A 230 -23.33 -28.21 6.94
CA GLY A 230 -22.12 -29.04 6.85
C GLY A 230 -21.28 -28.76 5.60
N MET A 231 -21.91 -28.56 4.44
CA MET A 231 -21.21 -28.19 3.20
C MET A 231 -20.59 -26.78 3.27
N ILE A 232 -21.29 -25.80 3.85
CA ILE A 232 -20.75 -24.43 4.06
C ILE A 232 -19.56 -24.47 5.02
N ALA A 233 -19.65 -25.23 6.11
CA ALA A 233 -18.55 -25.39 7.06
C ALA A 233 -17.30 -26.01 6.41
N GLN A 234 -17.49 -26.96 5.48
CA GLN A 234 -16.38 -27.50 4.68
C GLN A 234 -15.77 -26.44 3.76
N LEU A 235 -16.59 -25.62 3.09
CA LEU A 235 -16.09 -24.53 2.25
C LEU A 235 -15.33 -23.48 3.06
N GLN A 236 -15.80 -23.13 4.25
CA GLN A 236 -15.09 -22.23 5.16
C GLN A 236 -13.72 -22.80 5.56
N ALA A 237 -13.67 -24.09 5.91
CA ALA A 237 -12.42 -24.78 6.25
C ALA A 237 -11.44 -24.79 5.07
N ASP A 238 -11.93 -25.04 3.85
CA ASP A 238 -11.11 -25.03 2.64
C ASP A 238 -10.63 -23.61 2.27
N ALA A 239 -11.48 -22.59 2.48
CA ALA A 239 -11.09 -21.18 2.35
C ALA A 239 -10.08 -20.73 3.40
N GLN A 240 -9.96 -21.45 4.54
CA GLN A 240 -9.03 -21.10 5.61
C GLN A 240 -7.62 -21.66 5.42
N ARG A 241 -7.46 -22.80 4.74
CA ARG A 241 -6.14 -23.41 4.44
C ARG A 241 -5.10 -22.45 3.85
N PRO A 242 -5.46 -21.54 2.91
CA PRO A 242 -4.49 -20.59 2.38
C PRO A 242 -3.92 -19.60 3.43
N TYR A 243 -4.60 -19.35 4.55
CA TYR A 243 -4.07 -18.51 5.64
C TYR A 243 -2.91 -19.14 6.40
N GLU A 244 -2.85 -20.47 6.50
CA GLU A 244 -1.72 -21.13 7.16
C GLU A 244 -0.41 -20.87 6.39
N GLY A 245 -0.51 -20.73 5.06
CA GLY A 245 0.59 -20.26 4.20
C GLY A 245 0.84 -18.74 4.30
N ALA A 246 -0.16 -17.95 4.70
CA ALA A 246 -0.06 -16.49 4.78
C ALA A 246 0.78 -15.98 5.97
N ASN A 247 1.01 -16.79 7.01
CA ASN A 247 2.02 -16.47 8.04
C ASN A 247 3.41 -16.24 7.41
N ALA A 248 3.70 -16.91 6.29
CA ALA A 248 4.91 -16.63 5.52
C ALA A 248 4.88 -15.23 4.88
N SER A 249 3.72 -14.75 4.43
CA SER A 249 3.53 -13.39 3.88
C SER A 249 3.70 -12.29 4.92
N GLU A 250 3.22 -12.50 6.15
CA GLU A 250 3.46 -11.57 7.26
C GLU A 250 4.94 -11.54 7.64
N ALA A 251 5.58 -12.71 7.70
CA ALA A 251 7.03 -12.80 7.89
C ALA A 251 7.82 -12.12 6.76
N ARG A 252 7.33 -12.17 5.50
CA ARG A 252 7.91 -11.42 4.37
C ARG A 252 7.78 -9.91 4.57
N SER A 253 6.61 -9.41 4.95
CA SER A 253 6.41 -7.98 5.23
C SER A 253 7.34 -7.48 6.33
N GLY A 254 7.49 -8.24 7.42
CA GLY A 254 8.43 -7.94 8.49
C GLY A 254 9.89 -7.92 8.01
N ARG A 255 10.29 -8.86 7.16
CA ARG A 255 11.64 -8.89 6.56
C ARG A 255 11.90 -7.69 5.64
N GLN A 256 10.94 -7.31 4.80
CA GLN A 256 11.06 -6.13 3.94
C GLN A 256 11.30 -4.85 4.73
N GLN A 257 10.53 -4.64 5.81
CA GLN A 257 10.68 -3.48 6.67
C GLN A 257 12.08 -3.44 7.33
N ALA A 258 12.59 -4.60 7.75
CA ALA A 258 13.94 -4.71 8.31
C ALA A 258 15.03 -4.42 7.25
N GLU A 259 14.90 -4.94 6.04
CA GLU A 259 15.86 -4.69 4.96
C GLU A 259 15.88 -3.23 4.53
N GLN A 260 14.73 -2.57 4.40
CA GLN A 260 14.68 -1.14 4.10
C GLN A 260 15.32 -0.30 5.21
N ALA A 261 15.06 -0.62 6.47
CA ALA A 261 15.66 0.05 7.61
C ALA A 261 17.20 -0.11 7.63
N THR A 262 17.71 -1.31 7.34
CA THR A 262 19.16 -1.55 7.27
C THR A 262 19.80 -0.84 6.07
N LEU A 263 19.17 -0.87 4.89
CA LEU A 263 19.66 -0.16 3.72
C LEU A 263 19.73 1.36 3.99
N GLN A 264 18.69 1.93 4.58
CA GLN A 264 18.69 3.35 4.98
C GLN A 264 19.83 3.66 5.97
N ALA A 265 20.05 2.81 6.96
CA ALA A 265 21.16 2.97 7.92
C ALA A 265 22.53 2.93 7.21
N THR A 266 22.73 2.03 6.25
CA THR A 266 24.00 1.98 5.49
C THR A 266 24.22 3.21 4.61
N LEU A 267 23.17 3.74 3.98
CA LEU A 267 23.25 4.97 3.19
C LEU A 267 23.56 6.18 4.08
N GLN A 268 22.93 6.27 5.24
CA GLN A 268 23.22 7.31 6.23
C GLN A 268 24.67 7.22 6.74
N ALA A 269 25.18 6.00 6.98
CA ALA A 269 26.57 5.79 7.37
C ALA A 269 27.56 6.25 6.29
N LYS A 270 27.31 5.90 5.01
CA LYS A 270 28.13 6.37 3.88
C LYS A 270 28.09 7.89 3.74
N GLN A 271 26.91 8.50 3.90
CA GLN A 271 26.77 9.95 3.87
C GLN A 271 27.58 10.62 4.99
N ALA A 272 27.53 10.06 6.21
CA ALA A 272 28.29 10.57 7.35
C ALA A 272 29.82 10.49 7.12
N GLU A 273 30.30 9.43 6.47
CA GLU A 273 31.71 9.31 6.10
C GLU A 273 32.13 10.39 5.09
N ALA A 274 31.31 10.60 4.05
CA ALA A 274 31.55 11.66 3.06
C ALA A 274 31.57 13.06 3.69
N THR A 275 30.63 13.34 4.61
CA THR A 275 30.61 14.60 5.38
C THR A 275 31.86 14.78 6.24
N THR A 276 32.35 13.70 6.87
CA THR A 276 33.57 13.75 7.68
C THR A 276 34.79 14.10 6.83
N ARG A 277 34.96 13.44 5.67
CA ARG A 277 36.04 13.75 4.73
C ARG A 277 35.95 15.18 4.19
N GLN A 278 34.74 15.64 3.88
CA GLN A 278 34.50 17.02 3.45
C GLN A 278 34.88 18.05 4.53
N GLY A 279 34.56 17.76 5.80
CA GLY A 279 34.93 18.59 6.95
C GLY A 279 36.45 18.81 7.06
N THR A 280 37.24 17.76 6.84
CA THR A 280 38.72 17.84 6.85
C THR A 280 39.26 18.75 5.73
N SER A 281 38.70 18.66 4.52
CA SER A 281 39.12 19.51 3.40
C SER A 281 38.83 21.00 3.66
N ILE A 282 37.67 21.30 4.26
CA ILE A 282 37.30 22.68 4.64
C ILE A 282 38.25 23.20 5.74
N MET A 283 38.60 22.35 6.71
CA MET A 283 39.55 22.70 7.77
C MET A 283 40.96 23.01 7.22
N LEU A 284 41.42 22.25 6.22
CA LEU A 284 42.72 22.48 5.60
C LEU A 284 42.74 23.80 4.80
N PHE A 285 41.70 24.05 3.99
CA PHE A 285 41.57 25.31 3.26
C PHE A 285 41.53 26.53 4.18
N THR A 286 40.80 26.44 5.29
CA THR A 286 40.70 27.52 6.28
C THR A 286 42.02 27.75 7.02
N THR A 287 42.75 26.69 7.37
CA THR A 287 44.09 26.79 8.00
C THR A 287 45.09 27.47 7.09
N VAL A 288 45.17 27.03 5.82
CA VAL A 288 46.04 27.65 4.79
C VAL A 288 45.68 29.12 4.62
N THR A 289 44.40 29.44 4.49
CA THR A 289 43.94 30.83 4.33
C THR A 289 44.32 31.72 5.52
N ILE A 290 44.08 31.28 6.76
CA ILE A 290 44.40 32.05 7.97
C ILE A 290 45.91 32.31 8.11
N LEU A 291 46.76 31.38 7.66
CA LEU A 291 48.22 31.57 7.65
C LEU A 291 48.69 32.49 6.51
N PHE A 292 48.20 32.26 5.28
CA PHE A 292 48.71 32.97 4.11
C PHE A 292 48.15 34.37 3.91
N LEU A 293 46.94 34.66 4.41
CA LEU A 293 46.39 36.01 4.31
C LEU A 293 47.30 37.08 4.95
N PRO A 294 47.77 36.93 6.21
CA PRO A 294 48.69 37.90 6.80
C PRO A 294 50.08 37.89 6.13
N LEU A 295 50.58 36.74 5.72
CA LEU A 295 51.83 36.65 4.95
C LEU A 295 51.75 37.39 3.59
N SER A 296 50.60 37.33 2.92
CA SER A 296 50.35 38.06 1.67
C SER A 296 50.33 39.57 1.89
N THR A 297 49.78 40.05 3.02
CA THR A 297 49.86 41.47 3.38
C THR A 297 51.29 41.94 3.63
N LEU A 298 52.18 41.09 4.17
CA LEU A 298 53.60 41.42 4.31
C LEU A 298 54.30 41.54 2.94
N SER A 299 53.95 40.68 1.98
CA SER A 299 54.46 40.78 0.60
C SER A 299 54.02 42.08 -0.09
N SER A 300 52.76 42.49 0.11
CA SER A 300 52.25 43.75 -0.42
C SER A 300 53.02 44.99 0.08
N ILE A 301 53.66 44.92 1.25
CA ILE A 301 54.47 46.03 1.79
C ILE A 301 55.70 46.29 0.90
N PHE A 302 56.32 45.25 0.35
CA PHE A 302 57.46 45.38 -0.56
C PHE A 302 57.08 45.92 -1.95
N GLY A 303 55.80 45.86 -2.31
CA GLY A 303 55.28 46.45 -3.55
C GLY A 303 54.90 47.94 -3.43
N LEU A 304 55.04 48.55 -2.25
CA LEU A 304 54.67 49.96 -2.04
C LEU A 304 55.72 50.91 -2.60
N ASN A 305 55.27 51.96 -3.29
CA ASN A 305 56.15 52.99 -3.81
C ASN A 305 56.66 53.90 -2.68
N ALA A 306 57.79 53.52 -2.11
CA ALA A 306 58.37 54.19 -0.96
C ALA A 306 59.69 54.89 -1.29
N LYS A 307 59.96 55.98 -0.58
CA LYS A 307 61.10 56.87 -0.85
C LYS A 307 62.46 56.16 -0.81
N ASP A 308 62.61 55.16 0.06
CA ASP A 308 63.88 54.44 0.24
C ASP A 308 64.04 53.19 -0.65
N LEU A 309 63.00 52.80 -1.40
CA LEU A 309 63.02 51.61 -2.28
C LEU A 309 62.75 51.93 -3.76
N ASN A 310 61.95 52.96 -4.09
CA ASN A 310 61.54 53.24 -5.48
C ASN A 310 61.24 54.73 -5.76
N ASP A 311 62.00 55.66 -5.18
CA ASP A 311 61.91 57.12 -5.41
C ASP A 311 60.49 57.72 -5.19
N GLY A 312 59.73 57.10 -4.29
CA GLY A 312 58.36 57.47 -3.95
C GLY A 312 58.24 58.66 -2.98
N ASN A 313 57.03 59.18 -2.82
CA ASN A 313 56.77 60.42 -2.06
C ASN A 313 56.59 60.22 -0.53
N ILE A 314 56.66 58.98 -0.02
CA ILE A 314 56.37 58.64 1.39
C ILE A 314 57.53 57.83 1.99
N ALA A 315 57.99 58.19 3.19
CA ALA A 315 59.06 57.48 3.91
C ALA A 315 58.59 56.11 4.43
N ILE A 316 59.44 55.08 4.29
CA ILE A 316 59.12 53.68 4.67
C ILE A 316 58.79 53.57 6.16
N SER A 317 59.52 54.30 7.01
CA SER A 317 59.33 54.25 8.46
C SER A 317 57.91 54.64 8.89
N VAL A 318 57.30 55.61 8.22
CA VAL A 318 55.92 56.05 8.50
C VAL A 318 54.92 54.98 8.06
N VAL A 319 55.14 54.37 6.90
CA VAL A 319 54.30 53.29 6.36
C VAL A 319 54.34 52.06 7.28
N PHE A 320 55.52 51.64 7.72
CA PHE A 320 55.68 50.52 8.66
C PHE A 320 55.09 50.81 10.04
N ALA A 321 55.22 52.05 10.54
CA ALA A 321 54.66 52.45 11.84
C ALA A 321 53.13 52.36 11.89
N TYR A 322 52.43 52.52 10.77
CA TYR A 322 50.97 52.37 10.70
C TYR A 322 50.52 50.95 10.28
N ILE A 323 51.16 50.35 9.27
CA ILE A 323 50.70 49.05 8.72
C ILE A 323 50.92 47.90 9.71
N PHE A 324 52.05 47.86 10.43
CA PHE A 324 52.38 46.74 11.31
C PHE A 324 51.46 46.63 12.55
N PRO A 325 51.20 47.68 13.34
CA PRO A 325 50.25 47.57 14.45
C PRO A 325 48.81 47.38 13.98
N LEU A 326 48.43 47.94 12.83
CA LEU A 326 47.10 47.77 12.27
C LEU A 326 46.87 46.34 11.77
N SER A 327 47.84 45.74 11.08
CA SER A 327 47.76 44.35 10.61
C SER A 327 47.76 43.36 11.78
N LEU A 328 48.62 43.58 12.78
CA LEU A 328 48.64 42.76 14.00
C LEU A 328 47.28 42.81 14.72
N PHE A 329 46.69 44.00 14.83
CA PHE A 329 45.36 44.17 15.43
C PHE A 329 44.27 43.44 14.64
N ILE A 330 44.27 43.54 13.31
CA ILE A 330 43.31 42.85 12.43
C ILE A 330 43.46 41.33 12.56
N VAL A 331 44.69 40.81 12.59
CA VAL A 331 44.95 39.38 12.73
C VAL A 331 44.50 38.86 14.10
N ILE A 332 44.87 39.54 15.20
CA ILE A 332 44.45 39.15 16.55
C ILE A 332 42.93 39.16 16.66
N MET A 333 42.26 40.20 16.14
CA MET A 333 40.81 40.28 16.20
C MET A 333 40.12 39.24 15.30
N ALA A 334 40.69 38.92 14.13
CA ALA A 334 40.21 37.82 13.29
C ALA A 334 40.35 36.45 13.97
N PHE A 335 41.48 36.19 14.64
CA PHE A 335 41.69 34.96 15.42
C PHE A 335 40.70 34.84 16.58
N LEU A 336 40.48 35.93 17.32
CA LEU A 336 39.49 35.95 18.40
C LEU A 336 38.07 35.67 17.89
N LEU A 337 37.71 36.19 16.71
CA LEU A 337 36.41 35.92 16.09
C LEU A 337 36.23 34.46 15.62
N VAL A 338 37.30 33.82 15.17
CA VAL A 338 37.27 32.44 14.67
C VAL A 338 37.23 31.43 15.81
N PHE A 339 38.07 31.62 16.84
CA PHE A 339 38.23 30.63 17.91
C PHE A 339 37.37 30.88 19.14
N HIS A 340 36.86 32.11 19.36
CA HIS A 340 36.06 32.42 20.54
C HIS A 340 34.58 32.63 20.19
N GLU A 341 33.78 31.61 20.48
CA GLU A 341 32.35 31.54 20.13
C GLU A 341 31.53 32.70 20.72
N GLY A 342 31.85 33.16 21.95
CA GLY A 342 31.19 34.30 22.57
C GLY A 342 31.47 35.66 21.91
N VAL A 343 32.65 35.84 21.31
CA VAL A 343 33.03 37.10 20.63
C VAL A 343 32.36 37.15 19.26
N ARG A 344 32.26 36.00 18.58
CA ARG A 344 31.53 35.85 17.32
C ARG A 344 30.06 36.24 17.45
N ILE A 345 29.38 35.78 18.50
CA ILE A 345 27.96 36.13 18.74
C ILE A 345 27.80 37.63 19.05
N PHE A 346 28.68 38.21 19.87
CA PHE A 346 28.61 39.64 20.19
C PHE A 346 28.87 40.52 18.96
N PHE A 347 29.85 40.14 18.13
CA PHE A 347 30.20 40.86 16.91
C PHE A 347 29.09 40.77 15.85
N THR A 348 28.47 39.62 15.63
CA THR A 348 27.32 39.52 14.70
C THR A 348 26.13 40.34 15.18
N LEU A 349 25.86 40.40 16.49
CA LEU A 349 24.84 41.28 17.07
C LEU A 349 25.21 42.77 16.92
N TYR A 350 26.48 43.12 17.05
CA TYR A 350 26.94 44.49 16.86
C TYR A 350 26.86 44.93 15.38
N VAL A 351 27.32 44.09 14.46
CA VAL A 351 27.27 44.34 13.01
C VAL A 351 25.83 44.43 12.52
N THR A 352 24.94 43.54 12.98
CA THR A 352 23.51 43.63 12.62
C THR A 352 22.88 44.92 13.13
N LYS A 353 23.15 45.34 14.38
CA LYS A 353 22.70 46.64 14.90
C LYS A 353 23.32 47.83 14.16
N ALA A 354 24.59 47.77 13.78
CA ALA A 354 25.27 48.82 13.04
C ALA A 354 24.73 48.94 11.61
N LEU A 355 24.51 47.81 10.92
CA LEU A 355 23.86 47.76 9.60
C LEU A 355 22.42 48.28 9.67
N GLN A 356 21.68 47.95 10.72
CA GLN A 356 20.34 48.47 10.95
C GLN A 356 20.37 49.99 11.19
N LYS A 357 21.37 50.49 11.91
CA LYS A 357 21.59 51.92 12.14
C LYS A 357 22.01 52.66 10.86
N ILE A 358 22.87 52.06 10.03
CA ILE A 358 23.26 52.55 8.71
C ILE A 358 22.06 52.55 7.76
N HIS A 359 21.21 51.52 7.79
CA HIS A 359 19.97 51.44 7.01
C HIS A 359 18.97 52.55 7.43
N THR A 360 18.92 52.91 8.72
CA THR A 360 18.11 54.05 9.18
C THR A 360 18.73 55.41 8.86
N LEU A 361 20.07 55.52 8.78
CA LEU A 361 20.77 56.79 8.51
C LEU A 361 20.91 57.09 7.02
N SER A 362 21.06 56.08 6.17
CA SER A 362 21.31 56.24 4.73
C SER A 362 20.09 56.72 3.94
N GLY A 363 18.91 56.82 4.57
CA GLY A 363 17.69 57.33 3.93
C GLY A 363 17.24 56.52 2.69
N PHE A 364 17.83 55.36 2.43
CA PHE A 364 17.53 54.54 1.25
C PHE A 364 16.12 53.93 1.33
N SER A 365 15.56 53.79 2.54
CA SER A 365 14.15 53.42 2.78
C SER A 365 13.15 54.55 2.51
N LYS A 366 13.57 55.82 2.43
CA LYS A 366 12.70 56.90 1.92
C LYS A 366 12.55 56.82 0.40
N PHE A 367 13.60 56.36 -0.30
CA PHE A 367 13.60 56.22 -1.77
C PHE A 367 12.91 54.92 -2.23
N PHE A 368 13.11 53.81 -1.51
CA PHE A 368 12.32 52.59 -1.66
C PHE A 368 11.17 52.58 -0.66
N HIS A 369 10.11 53.34 -0.97
CA HIS A 369 8.83 53.28 -0.27
C HIS A 369 8.43 51.82 -0.02
N ALA A 370 8.09 51.51 1.24
CA ALA A 370 7.51 50.23 1.68
C ALA A 370 6.32 49.79 0.81
N ASP A 371 5.67 50.73 0.14
CA ASP A 371 4.55 50.53 -0.79
C ASP A 371 4.92 49.82 -2.11
N ARG A 372 6.20 49.87 -2.53
CA ARG A 372 6.67 49.09 -3.68
C ARG A 372 7.00 47.64 -3.28
N VAL A 373 7.55 47.42 -2.10
CA VAL A 373 7.93 46.07 -1.66
C VAL A 373 6.70 45.21 -1.36
N SER A 374 5.62 45.80 -0.83
CA SER A 374 4.33 45.12 -0.68
C SER A 374 3.73 44.74 -2.04
N LYS A 375 3.68 45.68 -3.00
CA LYS A 375 3.20 45.40 -4.37
C LYS A 375 4.02 44.34 -5.09
N TRP A 376 5.34 44.31 -4.90
CA TRP A 376 6.19 43.26 -5.49
C TRP A 376 5.99 41.91 -4.81
N LYS A 377 5.72 41.86 -3.50
CA LYS A 377 5.37 40.61 -2.80
C LYS A 377 4.01 40.07 -3.24
N GLU A 378 3.00 40.93 -3.36
CA GLU A 378 1.67 40.54 -3.85
C GLU A 378 1.75 39.99 -5.28
N LYS A 379 2.51 40.66 -6.16
CA LYS A 379 2.72 40.19 -7.54
C LYS A 379 3.52 38.88 -7.63
N LEU A 380 4.41 38.60 -6.68
CA LEU A 380 5.13 37.32 -6.58
C LEU A 380 4.24 36.19 -6.05
N GLU A 381 3.28 36.50 -5.18
CA GLU A 381 2.29 35.52 -4.73
C GLU A 381 1.25 35.20 -5.80
N GLU A 382 0.84 36.19 -6.62
CA GLU A 382 0.02 35.95 -7.82
C GLU A 382 0.72 35.03 -8.82
N MET A 383 1.99 35.29 -9.16
CA MET A 383 2.75 34.44 -10.08
C MET A 383 2.97 33.02 -9.53
N ARG A 384 3.20 32.86 -8.22
CA ARG A 384 3.34 31.54 -7.59
C ARG A 384 2.02 30.75 -7.60
N ASN A 385 0.88 31.43 -7.48
CA ASN A 385 -0.43 30.79 -7.54
C ASN A 385 -0.85 30.45 -8.99
N GLU A 386 -0.42 31.23 -9.99
CA GLU A 386 -0.58 30.87 -11.41
C GLU A 386 0.28 29.65 -11.81
N GLU A 387 1.50 29.53 -11.26
CA GLU A 387 2.37 28.37 -11.50
C GLU A 387 1.91 27.09 -10.78
N ALA A 388 1.12 27.24 -9.70
CA ALA A 388 0.52 26.13 -8.95
C ALA A 388 -0.86 25.70 -9.48
N ALA A 389 -1.41 26.38 -10.50
CA ALA A 389 -2.61 25.94 -11.19
C ALA A 389 -2.26 24.79 -12.15
N PRO A 390 -2.83 23.57 -12.00
CA PRO A 390 -2.52 22.45 -12.87
C PRO A 390 -2.91 22.78 -14.32
N SER A 391 -1.96 22.63 -15.25
CA SER A 391 -2.20 22.77 -16.68
C SER A 391 -3.24 21.73 -17.13
N GLY A 392 -4.50 22.13 -17.16
CA GLY A 392 -5.57 21.43 -17.85
C GLY A 392 -5.29 21.46 -19.35
N ARG A 393 -4.64 20.42 -19.83
CA ARG A 393 -4.42 20.14 -21.25
C ARG A 393 -5.77 19.78 -21.88
N SER A 394 -6.38 20.71 -22.60
CA SER A 394 -7.41 20.42 -23.59
C SER A 394 -6.72 20.00 -24.89
N GLU A 395 -6.65 18.70 -25.14
CA GLU A 395 -6.37 18.17 -26.48
C GLU A 395 -7.66 18.26 -27.31
N THR A 396 -7.58 18.98 -28.43
CA THR A 396 -8.39 18.80 -29.63
C THR A 396 -7.44 18.62 -30.79
#